data_AF-A0A538HAU2-F1
#
_entry.id   AF-A0A538HAU2-F1
#
_cell.length_a   1.000
_cell.length_b   1.000
_cell.length_c   1.000
_cell.angle_alpha   90.00
_cell.angle_beta   90.00
_cell.angle_gamma   90.00
#
_symmetry.space_group_name_H-M   'P 1'
#
loop_
_entity.id
_entity.type
_entity.pdbx_description
1 polymer ?
#
loop_
_entity_poly.entity_id
_entity_poly.type
_entity_poly.pdbx_seq_one_letter_code
_entity_poly.pdbx_strand_id
1 'polypeptide(L)'
;MGSAAHPTWKHVHASPPAAQSRHAQDVGADQDRRRSPDRSTPTVWLGSTGVRIGLDVSQQQLEWPEIGRRARLADDLGFDGIWLFDHFKTMYGESGGPCFEAWTSLAALAAITERARLGILITGMTYRHPSVLASEAVTVDHVSGGRLELSLGAAWFEEEHRELGIEFPPTGERVSRFEEYVQVVHLLLTEDDVSFDGRWHRLDRATYRPRPVQQPHPPIWIGA
;
A
#
# COMPACT_ATOMS: atom_id res chain seq x y z
N MET A 1 -35.49 39.93 -14.28
CA MET A 1 -36.00 39.11 -13.16
C MET A 1 -35.51 37.69 -13.37
N GLY A 2 -34.85 37.10 -12.37
CA GLY A 2 -34.35 35.71 -12.40
C GLY A 2 -32.88 35.56 -12.02
N SER A 3 -32.53 35.85 -10.77
CA SER A 3 -31.23 35.50 -10.17
C SER A 3 -31.32 34.06 -9.66
N ALA A 4 -30.43 33.18 -10.13
CA ALA A 4 -30.28 31.82 -9.64
C ALA A 4 -29.39 31.83 -8.39
N ALA A 5 -29.92 31.35 -7.27
CA ALA A 5 -29.20 31.22 -6.01
C ALA A 5 -28.32 29.97 -6.01
N HIS A 6 -27.05 30.12 -5.67
CA HIS A 6 -26.14 29.01 -5.35
C HIS A 6 -26.41 28.49 -3.94
N PRO A 7 -26.43 27.16 -3.70
CA PRO A 7 -26.61 26.62 -2.36
C PRO A 7 -25.33 26.79 -1.53
N THR A 8 -25.44 27.52 -0.42
CA THR A 8 -24.40 27.64 0.60
C THR A 8 -24.43 26.42 1.52
N TRP A 9 -23.34 25.65 1.57
CA TRP A 9 -23.14 24.58 2.54
C TRP A 9 -22.94 25.20 3.93
N LYS A 10 -23.85 24.92 4.87
CA LYS A 10 -23.69 25.29 6.29
C LYS A 10 -22.93 24.17 6.99
N HIS A 11 -21.70 24.45 7.43
CA HIS A 11 -20.96 23.59 8.34
C HIS A 11 -21.65 23.58 9.71
N VAL A 12 -22.16 22.42 10.14
CA VAL A 12 -22.65 22.20 11.50
C VAL A 12 -21.50 21.60 12.30
N HIS A 13 -20.86 22.41 13.14
CA HIS A 13 -19.93 21.91 14.15
C HIS A 13 -20.73 21.34 15.32
N ALA A 14 -20.84 20.02 15.39
CA ALA A 14 -21.28 19.33 16.61
C ALA A 14 -20.05 19.06 17.48
N SER A 15 -19.95 19.73 18.64
CA SER A 15 -18.95 19.38 19.65
C SER A 15 -19.29 18.01 20.27
N PRO A 16 -18.31 17.11 20.45
CA PRO A 16 -18.56 15.83 21.11
C PRO A 16 -18.83 16.04 22.62
N PRO A 17 -19.76 15.29 23.24
CA PRO A 17 -19.99 15.36 24.68
C PRO A 17 -18.80 14.79 25.47
N ALA A 18 -18.54 15.42 26.63
CA ALA A 18 -17.44 15.08 27.53
C ALA A 18 -17.54 13.64 28.07
N ALA A 19 -16.46 12.87 27.91
CA ALA A 19 -16.36 11.52 28.45
C ALA A 19 -16.14 11.56 29.98
N GLN A 20 -17.08 10.99 30.73
CA GLN A 20 -16.94 10.76 32.17
C GLN A 20 -16.10 9.51 32.41
N SER A 21 -15.04 9.64 33.21
CA SER A 21 -14.18 8.55 33.64
C SER A 21 -14.92 7.65 34.63
N ARG A 22 -14.94 6.35 34.35
CA ARG A 22 -15.29 5.32 35.35
C ARG A 22 -14.16 4.31 35.43
N HIS A 23 -13.59 4.22 36.62
CA HIS A 23 -12.68 3.16 37.03
C HIS A 23 -13.36 1.80 36.88
N ALA A 24 -12.74 0.90 36.11
CA ALA A 24 -13.02 -0.52 36.16
C ALA A 24 -11.77 -1.24 36.71
N GLN A 25 -12.03 -2.09 37.68
CA GLN A 25 -11.06 -2.78 38.52
C GLN A 25 -10.35 -3.91 37.77
N ASP A 26 -9.16 -4.18 38.29
CA ASP A 26 -8.18 -5.20 37.96
C ASP A 26 -8.77 -6.62 38.07
N VAL A 27 -8.59 -7.44 37.03
CA VAL A 27 -8.79 -8.89 37.06
C VAL A 27 -7.69 -9.55 36.23
N GLY A 28 -6.73 -10.12 36.94
CA GLY A 28 -5.64 -10.89 36.36
C GLY A 28 -6.11 -12.16 35.66
N ALA A 29 -5.43 -12.48 34.57
CA ALA A 29 -5.38 -13.81 34.00
C ALA A 29 -3.95 -14.07 33.53
N ASP A 30 -3.25 -14.88 34.33
CA ASP A 30 -2.02 -15.59 33.99
C ASP A 30 -2.35 -16.64 32.92
N GLN A 31 -1.80 -16.50 31.71
CA GLN A 31 -1.75 -17.57 30.72
C GLN A 31 -0.41 -17.56 29.95
N ASP A 32 0.42 -18.51 30.35
CA ASP A 32 1.24 -19.40 29.52
C ASP A 32 2.17 -18.77 28.47
N ARG A 33 3.38 -18.43 28.95
CA ARG A 33 4.55 -18.06 28.14
C ARG A 33 5.03 -19.25 27.28
N ARG A 34 4.43 -19.43 26.11
CA ARG A 34 5.11 -20.13 25.01
C ARG A 34 6.14 -19.18 24.42
N ARG A 35 7.43 -19.54 24.55
CA ARG A 35 8.56 -18.79 23.99
C ARG A 35 8.35 -18.55 22.49
N SER A 36 8.00 -17.32 22.13
CA SER A 36 8.07 -16.81 20.76
C SER A 36 9.53 -16.84 20.30
N PRO A 37 9.84 -17.35 19.09
CA PRO A 37 11.19 -17.29 18.54
C PRO A 37 11.60 -15.82 18.38
N ASP A 38 12.90 -15.57 18.59
CA ASP A 38 13.54 -14.25 18.52
C ASP A 38 13.13 -13.49 17.25
N ARG A 39 12.47 -12.33 17.46
CA ARG A 39 11.79 -11.51 16.45
C ARG A 39 12.69 -10.39 15.88
N SER A 40 14.01 -10.48 16.01
CA SER A 40 14.89 -9.31 15.94
C SER A 40 15.63 -9.05 14.63
N THR A 41 15.38 -9.78 13.54
CA THR A 41 16.07 -9.48 12.26
C THR A 41 15.10 -9.45 11.08
N PRO A 42 14.88 -8.28 10.44
CA PRO A 42 14.20 -8.23 9.16
C PRO A 42 15.09 -8.92 8.11
N THR A 43 14.72 -10.12 7.69
CA THR A 43 15.42 -10.82 6.62
C THR A 43 15.10 -10.13 5.30
N VAL A 44 15.99 -9.26 4.84
CA VAL A 44 15.96 -8.68 3.49
C VAL A 44 15.88 -9.82 2.46
N TRP A 45 15.09 -9.67 1.39
CA TRP A 45 15.02 -10.69 0.32
C TRP A 45 16.35 -10.94 -0.37
N LEU A 46 17.14 -9.88 -0.50
CA LEU A 46 18.50 -9.97 -0.98
C LEU A 46 19.41 -10.67 0.05
N GLY A 47 19.89 -11.86 -0.30
CA GLY A 47 20.97 -12.55 0.42
C GLY A 47 20.66 -13.97 0.92
N SER A 48 19.43 -14.48 0.80
CA SER A 48 19.13 -15.88 1.15
C SER A 48 19.41 -16.82 -0.01
N THR A 49 20.08 -17.95 0.26
CA THR A 49 20.39 -19.00 -0.73
C THR A 49 19.23 -19.97 -1.01
N GLY A 50 18.06 -19.78 -0.37
CA GLY A 50 16.88 -20.62 -0.52
C GLY A 50 15.79 -20.01 -1.39
N VAL A 51 15.00 -20.87 -2.05
CA VAL A 51 13.77 -20.47 -2.72
C VAL A 51 12.78 -19.98 -1.66
N ARG A 52 12.18 -18.83 -1.92
CA ARG A 52 11.12 -18.26 -1.09
C ARG A 52 9.79 -18.30 -1.83
N ILE A 53 8.72 -18.58 -1.09
CA ILE A 53 7.40 -18.85 -1.66
C ILE A 53 6.41 -17.84 -1.09
N GLY A 54 5.82 -17.03 -1.97
CA GLY A 54 4.73 -16.11 -1.64
C GLY A 54 3.39 -16.60 -2.16
N LEU A 55 2.30 -16.09 -1.56
CA LEU A 55 0.93 -16.34 -2.00
C LEU A 55 0.27 -15.03 -2.43
N ASP A 56 -0.24 -14.97 -3.66
CA ASP A 56 -1.22 -13.97 -4.06
C ASP A 56 -2.57 -14.34 -3.46
N VAL A 57 -3.08 -13.51 -2.55
CA VAL A 57 -4.35 -13.76 -1.87
C VAL A 57 -5.55 -13.24 -2.66
N SER A 58 -5.31 -12.52 -3.76
CA SER A 58 -6.26 -11.94 -4.72
C SER A 58 -7.39 -11.15 -4.07
N GLN A 59 -7.46 -9.84 -4.31
CA GLN A 59 -8.55 -9.01 -3.79
C GLN A 59 -9.75 -8.84 -4.73
N GLN A 60 -9.81 -9.60 -5.84
CA GLN A 60 -11.01 -9.69 -6.69
C GLN A 60 -11.89 -10.89 -6.34
N GLN A 61 -13.18 -10.77 -6.65
CA GLN A 61 -14.21 -11.81 -6.52
C GLN A 61 -14.40 -12.36 -5.10
N LEU A 62 -13.88 -11.66 -4.10
CA LEU A 62 -13.95 -12.04 -2.69
C LEU A 62 -14.44 -10.87 -1.86
N GLU A 63 -15.13 -11.19 -0.77
CA GLU A 63 -15.44 -10.24 0.29
C GLU A 63 -14.26 -10.07 1.24
N TRP A 64 -14.16 -8.89 1.86
CA TRP A 64 -13.05 -8.54 2.75
C TRP A 64 -12.72 -9.59 3.84
N PRO A 65 -13.69 -10.19 4.55
CA PRO A 65 -13.38 -11.21 5.57
C PRO A 65 -12.61 -12.41 5.03
N GLU A 66 -12.87 -12.80 3.78
CA GLU A 66 -12.20 -13.94 3.15
C GLU A 66 -10.75 -13.59 2.75
N ILE A 67 -10.51 -12.39 2.23
CA ILE A 67 -9.17 -11.89 1.93
C ILE A 67 -8.32 -11.87 3.21
N GLY A 68 -8.86 -11.30 4.30
CA GLY A 68 -8.20 -11.27 5.60
C GLY A 68 -7.94 -12.67 6.16
N ARG A 69 -8.87 -13.62 6.00
CA ARG A 69 -8.69 -15.02 6.41
C ARG A 69 -7.56 -15.70 5.63
N ARG A 70 -7.49 -15.50 4.31
CA ARG A 70 -6.43 -16.05 3.46
C ARG A 70 -5.06 -15.49 3.84
N ALA A 71 -4.98 -14.19 4.08
CA ALA A 71 -3.74 -13.54 4.49
C ALA A 71 -3.24 -14.08 5.84
N ARG A 72 -4.11 -14.18 6.86
CA ARG A 72 -3.73 -14.78 8.15
C ARG A 72 -3.32 -16.23 7.99
N LEU A 73 -4.04 -17.02 7.20
CA LEU A 73 -3.68 -18.42 6.97
C LEU A 73 -2.32 -18.56 6.27
N ALA A 74 -2.02 -17.74 5.26
CA ALA A 74 -0.72 -17.74 4.60
C ALA A 74 0.39 -17.33 5.57
N ASP A 75 0.11 -16.34 6.42
CA ASP A 75 1.01 -15.96 7.48
C ASP A 75 1.18 -17.10 8.50
N ASP A 76 0.14 -17.78 8.97
CA ASP A 76 0.29 -18.87 9.94
C ASP A 76 1.03 -20.10 9.35
N LEU A 77 0.90 -20.34 8.04
CA LEU A 77 1.51 -21.48 7.35
C LEU A 77 2.98 -21.31 6.98
N GLY A 78 3.59 -20.15 7.25
CA GLY A 78 5.01 -19.96 6.98
C GLY A 78 5.34 -19.41 5.59
N PHE A 79 4.36 -18.92 4.81
CA PHE A 79 4.68 -18.26 3.53
C PHE A 79 5.59 -17.05 3.77
N ASP A 80 6.52 -16.83 2.83
CA ASP A 80 7.49 -15.75 2.91
C ASP A 80 6.86 -14.41 2.52
N GLY A 81 5.85 -14.44 1.65
CA GLY A 81 5.19 -13.23 1.14
C GLY A 81 3.68 -13.38 0.94
N ILE A 82 2.96 -12.30 1.13
CA ILE A 82 1.53 -12.15 0.82
C ILE A 82 1.41 -11.01 -0.19
N TRP A 83 0.76 -11.30 -1.31
CA TRP A 83 0.68 -10.40 -2.44
C TRP A 83 -0.77 -10.08 -2.82
N LEU A 84 -0.98 -8.88 -3.32
CA LEU A 84 -2.17 -8.42 -4.03
C LEU A 84 -1.77 -8.02 -5.46
N PHE A 85 -2.69 -7.54 -6.30
CA PHE A 85 -2.39 -6.91 -7.61
C PHE A 85 -2.93 -5.49 -7.68
N ASP A 86 -2.46 -4.63 -8.59
CA ASP A 86 -2.91 -3.22 -8.64
C ASP A 86 -3.99 -2.98 -9.71
N HIS A 87 -5.20 -3.47 -9.45
CA HIS A 87 -6.39 -3.23 -10.27
C HIS A 87 -7.58 -2.89 -9.37
N PHE A 88 -8.46 -2.02 -9.86
CA PHE A 88 -9.69 -1.59 -9.20
C PHE A 88 -10.90 -2.40 -9.65
N LYS A 89 -10.77 -3.18 -10.73
CA LYS A 89 -11.80 -4.05 -11.28
C LYS A 89 -11.30 -5.48 -11.41
N THR A 90 -12.25 -6.41 -11.50
CA THR A 90 -11.98 -7.80 -11.83
C THR A 90 -11.26 -7.89 -13.18
N MET A 91 -10.04 -8.41 -13.17
CA MET A 91 -9.18 -8.55 -14.34
C MET A 91 -9.39 -9.89 -15.05
N TYR A 92 -9.71 -10.94 -14.29
CA TYR A 92 -9.94 -12.29 -14.81
C TYR A 92 -11.25 -12.87 -14.28
N GLY A 93 -11.83 -13.81 -15.03
CA GLY A 93 -13.08 -14.48 -14.67
C GLY A 93 -14.31 -13.63 -14.97
N GLU A 94 -15.35 -13.78 -14.14
CA GLU A 94 -16.63 -13.08 -14.33
C GLU A 94 -16.48 -11.58 -14.05
N SER A 95 -16.92 -10.77 -15.00
CA SER A 95 -16.90 -9.31 -14.89
C SER A 95 -17.95 -8.82 -13.89
N GLY A 96 -17.62 -7.76 -13.16
CA GLY A 96 -18.57 -7.07 -12.27
C GLY A 96 -18.61 -7.61 -10.83
N GLY A 97 -17.76 -8.58 -10.50
CA GLY A 97 -17.50 -8.97 -9.12
C GLY A 97 -16.78 -7.87 -8.31
N PRO A 98 -16.72 -7.98 -6.98
CA PRO A 98 -15.99 -7.04 -6.14
C PRO A 98 -14.49 -7.08 -6.46
N CYS A 99 -13.83 -5.93 -6.39
CA CYS A 99 -12.38 -5.84 -6.39
C CYS A 99 -11.97 -4.69 -5.46
N PHE A 100 -11.15 -4.99 -4.46
CA PHE A 100 -10.69 -3.96 -3.53
C PHE A 100 -9.45 -3.24 -4.06
N GLU A 101 -9.29 -1.98 -3.65
CA GLU A 101 -8.13 -1.14 -3.97
C GLU A 101 -6.88 -1.72 -3.29
N ALA A 102 -5.77 -1.81 -4.02
CA ALA A 102 -4.61 -2.61 -3.62
C ALA A 102 -3.86 -2.07 -2.39
N TRP A 103 -3.56 -0.78 -2.35
CA TRP A 103 -2.69 -0.19 -1.30
C TRP A 103 -3.42 -0.05 0.04
N THR A 104 -4.67 0.34 0.02
CA THR A 104 -5.54 0.39 1.20
C THR A 104 -5.80 -1.02 1.76
N SER A 105 -6.01 -2.00 0.88
CA SER A 105 -6.09 -3.41 1.27
C SER A 105 -4.77 -3.90 1.88
N LEU A 106 -3.63 -3.58 1.26
CA LEU A 106 -2.30 -3.94 1.74
C LEU A 106 -2.03 -3.39 3.14
N ALA A 107 -2.41 -2.13 3.41
CA ALA A 107 -2.28 -1.52 4.72
C ALA A 107 -3.13 -2.24 5.78
N ALA A 108 -4.35 -2.66 5.42
CA ALA A 108 -5.21 -3.41 6.31
C ALA A 108 -4.68 -4.84 6.54
N LEU A 109 -4.10 -5.50 5.53
CA LEU A 109 -3.40 -6.79 5.68
C LEU A 109 -2.14 -6.67 6.53
N ALA A 110 -1.40 -5.57 6.42
CA ALA A 110 -0.24 -5.28 7.24
C ALA A 110 -0.56 -5.22 8.74
N ALA A 111 -1.71 -4.66 9.09
CA ALA A 111 -2.15 -4.55 10.48
C ALA A 111 -2.59 -5.89 11.10
N ILE A 112 -2.84 -6.94 10.29
CA ILE A 112 -3.43 -8.20 10.75
C ILE A 112 -2.53 -9.44 10.53
N THR A 113 -1.34 -9.23 9.99
CA THR A 113 -0.30 -10.25 9.77
C THR A 113 0.96 -9.85 10.54
N GLU A 114 1.79 -10.81 10.93
CA GLU A 114 2.96 -10.58 11.77
C GLU A 114 4.30 -10.90 11.09
N ARG A 115 4.36 -11.86 10.15
CA ARG A 115 5.66 -12.37 9.67
C ARG A 115 5.90 -12.18 8.16
N ALA A 116 4.95 -12.59 7.33
CA ALA A 116 5.11 -12.60 5.88
C ALA A 116 5.38 -11.17 5.36
N ARG A 117 6.20 -11.06 4.31
CA ARG A 117 6.46 -9.78 3.64
C ARG A 117 5.31 -9.44 2.71
N LEU A 118 5.05 -8.16 2.48
CA LEU A 118 3.80 -7.69 1.89
C LEU A 118 4.10 -6.88 0.65
N GLY A 119 3.44 -7.18 -0.47
CA GLY A 119 3.63 -6.41 -1.70
C GLY A 119 2.47 -6.52 -2.67
N ILE A 120 2.64 -5.87 -3.82
CA ILE A 120 1.64 -5.81 -4.90
C ILE A 120 2.28 -6.35 -6.19
N LEU A 121 1.54 -7.05 -7.05
CA LEU A 121 2.02 -7.63 -8.30
C LEU A 121 1.21 -7.04 -9.46
N ILE A 122 1.53 -5.86 -9.96
CA ILE A 122 2.57 -4.90 -9.55
C ILE A 122 1.94 -3.50 -9.47
N THR A 123 2.47 -2.59 -8.64
CA THR A 123 1.93 -1.22 -8.54
C THR A 123 2.05 -0.50 -9.86
N GLY A 124 0.93 -0.08 -10.45
CA GLY A 124 0.89 0.60 -11.73
C GLY A 124 1.11 2.11 -11.57
N MET A 125 2.17 2.65 -12.17
CA MET A 125 2.50 4.08 -12.04
C MET A 125 1.42 5.03 -12.58
N THR A 126 0.54 4.56 -13.47
CA THR A 126 -0.52 5.36 -14.09
C THR A 126 -1.71 5.58 -13.16
N TYR A 127 -1.86 4.76 -12.11
CA TYR A 127 -3.00 4.86 -11.19
C TYR A 127 -2.84 5.95 -10.14
N ARG A 128 -1.60 6.32 -9.78
CA ARG A 128 -1.34 7.25 -8.67
C ARG A 128 -0.02 7.99 -8.83
N HIS A 129 0.00 9.25 -8.43
CA HIS A 129 1.19 10.11 -8.45
C HIS A 129 2.34 9.52 -7.59
N PRO A 130 3.62 9.62 -8.00
CA PRO A 130 4.73 8.99 -7.26
C PRO A 130 4.88 9.52 -5.83
N SER A 131 4.57 10.80 -5.59
CA SER A 131 4.55 11.34 -4.23
C SER A 131 3.49 10.69 -3.35
N VAL A 132 2.29 10.41 -3.89
CA VAL A 132 1.23 9.73 -3.14
C VAL A 132 1.68 8.31 -2.79
N LEU A 133 2.23 7.59 -3.78
CA LEU A 133 2.76 6.25 -3.57
C LEU A 133 3.87 6.21 -2.50
N ALA A 134 4.80 7.16 -2.51
CA ALA A 134 5.85 7.22 -1.51
C ALA A 134 5.27 7.39 -0.08
N SER A 135 4.19 8.17 0.08
CA SER A 135 3.49 8.31 1.36
C SER A 135 2.75 7.03 1.76
N GLU A 136 2.10 6.35 0.82
CA GLU A 136 1.46 5.04 1.03
C GLU A 136 2.49 3.99 1.47
N ALA A 137 3.64 3.96 0.79
CA ALA A 137 4.75 3.06 1.10
C ALA A 137 5.30 3.29 2.51
N VAL A 138 5.57 4.54 2.91
CA VAL A 138 5.97 4.87 4.30
C VAL A 138 4.93 4.35 5.29
N THR A 139 3.64 4.56 5.01
CA THR A 139 2.57 4.16 5.91
C THR A 139 2.51 2.65 6.08
N VAL A 140 2.48 1.89 4.98
CA VAL A 140 2.45 0.42 5.02
C VAL A 140 3.72 -0.14 5.64
N ASP A 141 4.88 0.46 5.39
CA ASP A 141 6.14 0.05 6.00
C ASP A 141 6.09 0.17 7.53
N HIS A 142 5.53 1.27 8.06
CA HIS A 142 5.29 1.44 9.49
C HIS A 142 4.26 0.46 10.06
N VAL A 143 3.09 0.36 9.43
CA VAL A 143 2.02 -0.54 9.89
C VAL A 143 2.49 -2.00 9.91
N SER A 144 3.31 -2.39 8.92
CA SER A 144 3.84 -3.75 8.83
C SER A 144 5.06 -4.00 9.72
N GLY A 145 5.68 -2.96 10.31
CA GLY A 145 6.92 -3.10 11.06
C GLY A 145 8.14 -3.42 10.17
N GLY A 146 8.18 -2.87 8.95
CA GLY A 146 9.31 -3.02 8.03
C GLY A 146 9.22 -4.25 7.11
N ARG A 147 8.01 -4.70 6.76
CA ARG A 147 7.80 -5.89 5.92
C ARG A 147 7.35 -5.58 4.49
N LEU A 148 7.29 -4.30 4.10
CA LEU A 148 6.88 -3.90 2.76
C LEU A 148 7.91 -4.33 1.68
N GLU A 149 7.41 -4.86 0.57
CA GLU A 149 8.06 -4.98 -0.72
C GLU A 149 7.45 -3.95 -1.68
N LEU A 150 8.24 -2.93 -2.07
CA LEU A 150 7.78 -1.86 -2.94
C LEU A 150 8.00 -2.23 -4.41
N SER A 151 6.98 -2.76 -5.05
CA SER A 151 7.03 -3.26 -6.42
C SER A 151 6.36 -2.28 -7.39
N LEU A 152 7.08 -1.88 -8.44
CA LEU A 152 6.72 -0.79 -9.35
C LEU A 152 6.71 -1.26 -10.81
N GLY A 153 5.70 -0.86 -11.58
CA GLY A 153 5.59 -1.15 -13.01
C GLY A 153 4.90 -0.06 -13.83
N ALA A 154 5.06 -0.13 -15.16
CA ALA A 154 4.54 0.85 -16.11
C ALA A 154 3.00 0.77 -16.35
N ALA A 155 2.30 -0.06 -15.57
CA ALA A 155 0.93 -0.54 -15.80
C ALA A 155 0.76 -1.26 -17.16
N TRP A 156 -0.40 -1.87 -17.41
CA TRP A 156 -0.65 -2.58 -18.67
C TRP A 156 -2.11 -2.69 -19.11
N PHE A 157 -3.07 -2.57 -18.19
CA PHE A 157 -4.47 -2.90 -18.48
C PHE A 157 -5.26 -1.69 -19.04
N GLU A 158 -5.12 -1.45 -20.35
CA GLU A 158 -5.73 -0.31 -21.05
C GLU A 158 -7.26 -0.25 -20.93
N GLU A 159 -7.93 -1.41 -20.90
CA GLU A 159 -9.38 -1.48 -20.82
C GLU A 159 -9.90 -0.85 -19.52
N GLU A 160 -9.34 -1.23 -18.37
CA GLU A 160 -9.69 -0.64 -17.08
C GLU A 160 -9.45 0.87 -17.05
N HIS A 161 -8.33 1.32 -17.64
CA HIS A 161 -8.02 2.74 -17.73
C HIS A 161 -9.10 3.50 -18.50
N ARG A 162 -9.51 2.98 -19.66
CA ARG A 162 -10.59 3.55 -20.47
C ARG A 162 -11.91 3.59 -19.70
N GLU A 163 -12.25 2.51 -19.00
CA GLU A 163 -13.50 2.40 -18.25
C GLU A 163 -13.57 3.37 -17.06
N LEU A 164 -12.43 3.63 -16.42
CA LEU A 164 -12.33 4.51 -15.24
C LEU A 164 -11.93 5.95 -15.60
N GLY A 165 -11.66 6.24 -16.88
CA GLY A 165 -11.20 7.55 -17.33
C GLY A 165 -9.79 7.91 -16.87
N ILE A 166 -8.94 6.90 -16.62
CA ILE A 166 -7.54 7.07 -16.26
C ILE A 166 -6.71 7.17 -17.54
N GLU A 167 -5.76 8.11 -17.60
CA GLU A 167 -4.90 8.28 -18.76
C GLU A 167 -4.04 7.02 -18.97
N PHE A 168 -4.04 6.50 -20.20
CA PHE A 168 -3.17 5.39 -20.60
C PHE A 168 -2.30 5.79 -21.79
N PRO A 169 -1.10 6.37 -21.54
CA PRO A 169 -0.22 6.79 -22.62
C PRO A 169 0.31 5.61 -23.46
N PRO A 170 0.80 5.86 -24.69
CA PRO A 170 1.47 4.85 -25.48
C PRO A 170 2.66 4.23 -24.74
N THR A 171 2.96 2.96 -25.01
CA THR A 171 3.98 2.18 -24.28
C THR A 171 5.34 2.88 -24.17
N GLY A 172 5.85 3.46 -25.27
CA GLY A 172 7.13 4.16 -25.25
C GLY A 172 7.15 5.33 -24.27
N GLU A 173 6.07 6.10 -24.20
CA GLU A 173 5.94 7.18 -23.23
C GLU A 173 5.79 6.65 -21.80
N ARG A 174 5.03 5.56 -21.59
CA ARG A 174 4.90 4.95 -20.27
C ARG A 174 6.24 4.45 -19.72
N VAL A 175 7.07 3.83 -20.55
CA VAL A 175 8.42 3.41 -20.12
C VAL A 175 9.27 4.60 -19.70
N SER A 176 9.24 5.71 -20.44
CA SER A 176 10.00 6.91 -20.04
C SER A 176 9.42 7.60 -18.80
N ARG A 177 8.09 7.70 -18.68
CA ARG A 177 7.42 8.18 -17.46
C ARG A 177 7.80 7.33 -16.26
N PHE A 178 7.94 6.02 -16.45
CA PHE A 178 8.23 5.06 -15.38
C PHE A 178 9.65 5.23 -14.80
N GLU A 179 10.66 5.49 -15.63
CA GLU A 179 12.01 5.80 -15.16
C GLU A 179 11.99 7.01 -14.20
N GLU A 180 11.34 8.10 -14.61
CA GLU A 180 11.21 9.30 -13.79
C GLU A 180 10.38 9.04 -12.52
N TYR A 181 9.33 8.24 -12.63
CA TYR A 181 8.48 7.85 -11.51
C TYR A 181 9.27 7.12 -10.42
N VAL A 182 10.07 6.11 -10.80
CA VAL A 182 10.93 5.36 -9.87
C VAL A 182 11.95 6.28 -9.19
N GLN A 183 12.54 7.21 -9.94
CA GLN A 183 13.49 8.18 -9.39
C GLN A 183 12.83 9.07 -8.33
N VAL A 184 11.65 9.62 -8.62
CA VAL A 184 10.89 10.47 -7.68
C VAL A 184 10.52 9.69 -6.42
N VAL A 185 10.02 8.46 -6.55
CA VAL A 185 9.68 7.61 -5.39
C VAL A 185 10.93 7.35 -4.54
N HIS A 186 12.04 6.96 -5.17
CA HIS A 186 13.30 6.69 -4.46
C HIS A 186 13.78 7.92 -3.68
N LEU A 187 13.86 9.10 -4.32
CA LEU A 187 14.31 10.34 -3.67
C LEU A 187 13.43 10.70 -2.47
N LEU A 188 12.10 10.61 -2.62
CA LEU A 188 11.17 10.94 -1.54
C LEU A 188 11.29 10.00 -0.33
N LEU A 189 11.70 8.73 -0.55
CA LEU A 189 11.90 7.77 0.53
C LEU A 189 13.24 7.97 1.26
N THR A 190 14.28 8.43 0.56
CA THR A 190 15.67 8.45 1.07
C THR A 190 16.20 9.83 1.45
N GLU A 191 15.70 10.90 0.85
CA GLU A 191 16.30 12.25 0.95
C GLU A 191 15.35 13.30 1.52
N ASP A 192 15.92 14.32 2.17
CA ASP A 192 15.24 15.50 2.70
C ASP A 192 15.39 16.67 1.72
N ASP A 193 14.48 17.63 1.79
CA ASP A 193 14.54 18.86 1.00
C ASP A 193 14.63 18.60 -0.53
N VAL A 194 13.96 17.55 -0.99
CA VAL A 194 14.03 17.05 -2.37
C VAL A 194 13.40 18.06 -3.32
N SER A 195 14.22 18.60 -4.22
CA SER A 195 13.74 19.35 -5.39
C SER A 195 14.04 18.55 -6.65
N PHE A 196 13.06 18.48 -7.56
CA PHE A 196 13.14 17.68 -8.77
C PHE A 196 12.44 18.45 -9.89
N ASP A 197 13.06 18.58 -11.06
CA ASP A 197 12.48 19.28 -12.22
C ASP A 197 12.58 18.35 -13.43
N GLY A 198 11.67 17.38 -13.46
CA GLY A 198 11.55 16.39 -14.52
C GLY A 198 10.61 16.82 -15.64
N ARG A 199 10.43 15.93 -16.61
CA ARG A 199 9.50 16.15 -17.73
C ARG A 199 8.05 15.97 -17.31
N TRP A 200 7.76 15.05 -16.39
CA TRP A 200 6.40 14.73 -15.97
C TRP A 200 6.10 15.12 -14.52
N HIS A 201 7.12 15.16 -13.68
CA HIS A 201 7.00 15.44 -12.25
C HIS A 201 7.94 16.57 -11.85
N ARG A 202 7.44 17.41 -10.93
CA ARG A 202 8.22 18.47 -10.32
C ARG A 202 8.00 18.45 -8.82
N LEU A 203 9.09 18.54 -8.06
CA LEU A 203 9.10 18.68 -6.62
C LEU A 203 9.83 19.97 -6.25
N ASP A 204 9.36 20.62 -5.19
CA ASP A 204 9.98 21.81 -4.62
C ASP A 204 10.16 21.57 -3.12
N ARG A 205 11.43 21.35 -2.70
CA ARG A 205 11.81 21.20 -1.28
C ARG A 205 10.97 20.17 -0.51
N ALA A 206 10.60 19.06 -1.16
CA ALA A 206 9.73 18.04 -0.60
C ALA A 206 10.42 17.22 0.49
N THR A 207 9.68 16.85 1.53
CA THR A 207 10.19 16.02 2.65
C THR A 207 9.08 15.17 3.23
N TYR A 208 9.33 13.88 3.44
CA TYR A 208 8.41 13.01 4.16
C TYR A 208 8.85 12.73 5.59
N ARG A 209 7.88 12.80 6.51
CA ARG A 209 7.99 12.34 7.89
C ARG A 209 6.71 11.57 8.27
N PRO A 210 6.82 10.41 8.94
CA PRO A 210 8.06 9.73 9.32
C PRO A 210 8.84 9.19 8.10
N ARG A 211 10.10 8.79 8.30
CA ARG A 211 10.86 8.01 7.31
C ARG A 211 10.44 6.55 7.34
N PRO A 212 10.67 5.76 6.27
CA PRO A 212 10.47 4.31 6.33
C PRO A 212 11.19 3.67 7.52
N VAL A 213 10.60 2.59 8.05
CA VAL A 213 11.22 1.70 9.04
C VAL A 213 12.42 1.00 8.40
N GLN A 214 12.26 0.49 7.18
CA GLN A 214 13.33 -0.15 6.42
C GLN A 214 14.34 0.89 5.92
N GLN A 215 15.64 0.60 6.10
CA GLN A 215 16.74 1.46 5.69
C GLN A 215 17.58 0.79 4.59
N PRO A 216 18.00 1.52 3.54
CA PRO A 216 17.73 2.95 3.29
C PRO A 216 16.29 3.25 2.86
N HIS A 217 15.56 2.24 2.36
CA HIS A 217 14.15 2.29 1.98
C HIS A 217 13.61 0.85 1.92
N PRO A 218 12.28 0.63 1.83
CA PRO A 218 11.72 -0.69 1.52
C PRO A 218 12.31 -1.25 0.22
N PRO A 219 12.61 -2.55 0.10
CA PRO A 219 13.19 -3.09 -1.14
C PRO A 219 12.30 -2.79 -2.35
N ILE A 220 12.95 -2.33 -3.43
CA ILE A 220 12.26 -1.93 -4.65
C ILE A 220 12.37 -3.04 -5.69
N TRP A 221 11.23 -3.45 -6.26
CA TRP A 221 11.14 -4.40 -7.37
C TRP A 221 10.65 -3.68 -8.61
N ILE A 222 11.24 -4.01 -9.75
CA ILE A 222 10.82 -3.51 -11.05
C ILE A 222 10.18 -4.64 -11.83
N GLY A 223 8.91 -4.45 -12.23
CA GLY A 223 8.24 -5.35 -13.15
C GLY A 223 8.54 -4.98 -14.58
N ALA A 224 8.95 -5.97 -15.36
CA ALA A 224 9.22 -5.88 -16.79
C ALA A 224 8.11 -6.58 -17.58
#